data_AF-A0A2D5TU28-F1
#
_entry.id   AF-A0A2D5TU28-F1
#
_cell.length_a   1.000
_cell.length_b   1.000
_cell.length_c   1.000
_cell.angle_alpha   90.00
_cell.angle_beta   90.00
_cell.angle_gamma   90.00
#
_symmetry.space_group_name_H-M   'P 1'
#
loop_
_entity.id
_entity.type
_entity.pdbx_description
1 polymer ?
#
loop_
_entity_poly.entity_id
_entity_poly.type
_entity_poly.pdbx_seq_one_letter_code
_entity_poly.pdbx_strand_id
1 'polypeptide(L)'
;MEKAVNLAETPEHQMRIRIDAIRVETQLKDDDWLEQTRDHYGEALELVEDQPSLRKRLSEVNFYMGEAFLAARAFSDASGHYARVLELNQGFTREADRQHALVQKIVRAQPGSPYAREVSLVSEISRADLSALLIEEFQLENLYQRGVKKDASGKKFKSPVKKFETTQTNKLADATDIEDHPLREDIELVLQLKVRGLEANPQHLFFPNRRITRAEYAMMLEDILIKVTQDKGLSTRFLGDRSPWSDVRSDAYYYNAARTLTSRGILEVRNSIRGEFGPDDPVHGADVLLSLRLLKDELKSYVRGS
;
A
#
# COMPACT_ATOMS: atom_id res chain seq x y z
N MET A 1 -27.19 18.40 15.84
CA MET A 1 -26.73 19.39 14.84
C MET A 1 -27.82 20.38 14.43
N GLU A 2 -29.05 19.96 14.14
CA GLU A 2 -30.17 20.85 13.75
C GLU A 2 -30.41 22.04 14.69
N LYS A 3 -30.37 21.82 16.01
CA LYS A 3 -30.51 22.92 17.00
C LYS A 3 -29.39 23.97 16.89
N ALA A 4 -28.17 23.58 16.52
CA ALA A 4 -27.06 24.51 16.35
C ALA A 4 -27.22 25.33 15.06
N VAL A 5 -27.67 24.70 13.97
CA VAL A 5 -27.95 25.38 12.69
C VAL A 5 -29.07 26.42 12.86
N ASN A 6 -30.14 26.08 13.58
CA ASN A 6 -31.26 26.99 13.83
C ASN A 6 -30.90 28.18 14.74
N LEU A 7 -29.79 28.11 15.48
CA LEU A 7 -29.26 29.19 16.30
C LEU A 7 -28.17 30.00 15.58
N ALA A 8 -27.81 29.65 14.34
CA ALA A 8 -26.76 30.31 13.59
C ALA A 8 -27.28 31.59 12.93
N GLU A 9 -26.83 32.72 13.45
CA GLU A 9 -27.31 34.06 13.05
C GLU A 9 -26.79 34.54 11.69
N THR A 10 -25.75 33.92 11.12
CA THR A 10 -25.14 34.34 9.84
C THR A 10 -24.82 33.15 8.94
N PRO A 11 -24.78 33.35 7.60
CA PRO A 11 -24.34 32.33 6.67
C PRO A 11 -22.93 31.79 6.99
N GLU A 12 -22.01 32.63 7.47
CA GLU A 12 -20.69 32.19 7.93
C GLU A 12 -20.75 31.23 9.13
N HIS A 13 -21.68 31.45 10.06
CA HIS A 13 -21.88 30.55 11.20
C HIS A 13 -22.49 29.22 10.75
N GLN A 14 -23.48 29.26 9.86
CA GLN A 14 -24.07 28.05 9.27
C GLN A 14 -23.01 27.23 8.55
N MET A 15 -22.18 27.88 7.73
CA MET A 15 -21.08 27.24 7.02
C MET A 15 -20.09 26.54 7.97
N ARG A 16 -19.69 27.22 9.06
CA ARG A 16 -18.81 26.63 10.08
C ARG A 16 -19.45 25.40 10.73
N ILE A 17 -20.74 25.45 11.05
CA ILE A 17 -21.44 24.31 11.65
C ILE A 17 -21.46 23.11 10.70
N ARG A 18 -21.67 23.32 9.40
CA ARG A 18 -21.62 22.22 8.41
C ARG A 18 -20.23 21.60 8.33
N ILE A 19 -19.18 22.42 8.28
CA ILE A 19 -17.78 21.93 8.29
C ILE A 19 -17.49 21.14 9.57
N ASP A 20 -17.90 21.64 10.73
CA ASP A 20 -17.70 20.94 12.00
C ASP A 20 -18.52 19.64 12.08
N ALA A 21 -19.70 19.58 11.46
CA ALA A 21 -20.50 18.37 11.37
C ALA A 21 -19.77 17.26 10.60
N ILE A 22 -19.29 17.57 9.39
CA ILE A 22 -18.48 16.66 8.55
C ILE A 22 -17.33 16.06 9.38
N ARG A 23 -16.63 16.91 10.13
CA ARG A 23 -15.48 16.49 10.95
C ARG A 23 -15.89 15.59 12.10
N VAL A 24 -16.94 15.96 12.85
CA VAL A 24 -17.40 15.21 14.01
C VAL A 24 -17.96 13.85 13.60
N GLU A 25 -18.80 13.80 12.57
CA GLU A 25 -19.35 12.54 12.06
C GLU A 25 -18.27 11.61 11.53
N THR A 26 -17.29 12.15 10.79
CA THR A 26 -16.11 11.38 10.34
C THR A 26 -15.31 10.79 11.50
N GLN A 27 -15.27 11.48 12.65
CA GLN A 27 -14.57 11.00 13.84
C GLN A 27 -15.37 9.95 14.61
N LEU A 28 -16.68 10.17 14.78
CA LEU A 28 -17.55 9.27 15.53
C LEU A 28 -17.81 7.97 14.78
N LYS A 29 -18.01 8.05 13.46
CA LYS A 29 -18.34 6.91 12.59
C LYS A 29 -19.53 6.08 13.10
N ASP A 30 -20.53 6.77 13.65
CA ASP A 30 -21.83 6.18 14.01
C ASP A 30 -22.57 5.68 12.75
N ASP A 31 -23.73 5.06 12.91
CA ASP A 31 -24.52 4.58 11.77
C ASP A 31 -24.80 5.70 10.75
N ASP A 32 -24.69 5.37 9.47
CA ASP A 32 -24.90 6.28 8.33
C ASP A 32 -24.02 7.55 8.32
N TRP A 33 -22.93 7.59 9.09
CA TRP A 33 -22.06 8.77 9.22
C TRP A 33 -21.60 9.34 7.88
N LEU A 34 -21.29 8.50 6.89
CA LEU A 34 -20.83 8.96 5.59
C LEU A 34 -21.96 9.60 4.78
N GLU A 35 -23.20 9.12 4.94
CA GLU A 35 -24.38 9.74 4.32
C GLU A 35 -24.65 11.11 4.94
N GLN A 36 -24.65 11.20 6.28
CA GLN A 36 -24.80 12.47 7.01
C GLN A 36 -23.71 13.49 6.63
N THR A 37 -22.47 13.03 6.48
CA THR A 37 -21.35 13.88 6.05
C THR A 37 -21.57 14.40 4.62
N ARG A 38 -22.16 13.59 3.73
CA ARG A 38 -22.50 14.01 2.36
C ARG A 38 -23.64 15.02 2.34
N ASP A 39 -24.64 14.86 3.21
CA ASP A 39 -25.74 15.82 3.34
C ASP A 39 -25.22 17.18 3.80
N HIS A 40 -24.37 17.20 4.84
CA HIS A 40 -23.73 18.43 5.31
C HIS A 40 -22.81 19.08 4.29
N TYR A 41 -22.13 18.27 3.47
CA TYR A 41 -21.37 18.78 2.32
C TYR A 41 -22.30 19.41 1.28
N GLY A 42 -23.43 18.76 0.94
CA GLY A 42 -24.43 19.29 0.01
C GLY A 42 -25.00 20.63 0.47
N GLU A 43 -25.46 20.71 1.73
CA GLU A 43 -25.97 21.94 2.34
C GLU A 43 -24.90 23.05 2.37
N ALA A 44 -23.62 22.70 2.57
CA ALA A 44 -22.52 23.66 2.49
C ALA A 44 -22.31 24.21 1.07
N LEU A 45 -22.56 23.40 0.02
CA LEU A 45 -22.51 23.87 -1.36
C LEU A 45 -23.69 24.79 -1.68
N GLU A 46 -24.90 24.44 -1.25
CA GLU A 46 -26.09 25.29 -1.40
C GLU A 46 -25.89 26.67 -0.75
N LEU A 47 -25.33 26.71 0.46
CA LEU A 47 -24.98 27.97 1.13
C LEU A 47 -24.00 28.83 0.31
N VAL A 48 -23.06 28.22 -0.42
CA VAL A 48 -22.11 28.95 -1.26
C VAL A 48 -22.76 29.46 -2.55
N GLU A 49 -23.72 28.73 -3.10
CA GLU A 49 -24.53 29.20 -4.24
C GLU A 49 -25.36 30.43 -3.85
N ASP A 50 -26.00 30.40 -2.69
CA ASP A 50 -26.79 31.51 -2.15
C ASP A 50 -25.92 32.71 -1.72
N GLN A 51 -24.73 32.44 -1.18
CA GLN A 51 -23.82 33.45 -0.63
C GLN A 51 -22.40 33.28 -1.22
N PRO A 52 -22.12 33.88 -2.39
CA PRO A 52 -20.82 33.73 -3.07
C PRO A 52 -19.59 34.15 -2.26
N SER A 53 -19.77 35.00 -1.23
CA SER A 53 -18.71 35.38 -0.28
C SER A 53 -18.15 34.18 0.50
N LEU A 54 -18.93 33.11 0.65
CA LEU A 54 -18.54 31.87 1.32
C LEU A 54 -17.64 30.98 0.46
N ARG A 55 -17.44 31.29 -0.84
CA ARG A 55 -16.57 30.50 -1.74
C ARG A 55 -15.16 30.29 -1.19
N LYS A 56 -14.65 31.23 -0.39
CA LYS A 56 -13.36 31.12 0.33
C LYS A 56 -13.27 29.95 1.32
N ARG A 57 -14.40 29.34 1.69
CA ARG A 57 -14.51 28.17 2.58
C ARG A 57 -14.56 26.85 1.81
N LEU A 58 -14.76 26.85 0.49
CA LEU A 58 -14.88 25.62 -0.29
C LEU A 58 -13.65 24.72 -0.18
N SER A 59 -12.46 25.29 -0.03
CA SER A 59 -11.22 24.51 0.14
C SER A 59 -11.22 23.73 1.45
N GLU A 60 -11.72 24.34 2.53
CA GLU A 60 -11.86 23.70 3.84
C GLU A 60 -12.93 22.59 3.81
N VAL A 61 -14.08 22.87 3.19
CA VAL A 61 -15.18 21.89 3.05
C VAL A 61 -14.75 20.69 2.22
N ASN A 62 -14.09 20.92 1.08
CA ASN A 62 -13.59 19.84 0.23
C ASN A 62 -12.49 19.05 0.94
N PHE A 63 -11.61 19.71 1.69
CA PHE A 63 -10.57 19.01 2.44
C PHE A 63 -11.18 18.02 3.43
N TYR A 64 -12.12 18.46 4.27
CA TYR A 64 -12.74 17.58 5.25
C TYR A 64 -13.66 16.52 4.63
N MET A 65 -14.30 16.79 3.50
CA MET A 65 -15.01 15.76 2.74
C MET A 65 -14.04 14.71 2.16
N GLY A 66 -12.85 15.15 1.72
CA GLY A 66 -11.76 14.25 1.32
C GLY A 66 -11.31 13.34 2.46
N GLU A 67 -11.15 13.89 3.67
CA GLU A 67 -10.82 13.12 4.88
C GLU A 67 -11.93 12.13 5.24
N ALA A 68 -13.20 12.50 5.09
CA ALA A 68 -14.34 11.60 5.28
C ALA A 68 -14.29 10.40 4.32
N PHE A 69 -14.11 10.65 3.01
CA PHE A 69 -13.97 9.56 2.04
C PHE A 69 -12.71 8.72 2.26
N LEU A 70 -11.60 9.32 2.69
CA LEU A 70 -10.39 8.59 3.07
C LEU A 70 -10.66 7.64 4.24
N ALA A 71 -11.37 8.13 5.28
CA ALA A 71 -11.77 7.35 6.44
C ALA A 71 -12.74 6.20 6.08
N ALA A 72 -13.55 6.37 5.03
CA ALA A 72 -14.40 5.35 4.45
C ALA A 72 -13.67 4.40 3.48
N ARG A 73 -12.37 4.62 3.22
CA ARG A 73 -11.57 3.90 2.20
C ARG A 73 -12.14 4.04 0.78
N ALA A 74 -12.90 5.10 0.53
CA ALA A 74 -13.39 5.51 -0.79
C ALA A 74 -12.32 6.37 -1.49
N PHE A 75 -11.21 5.73 -1.84
CA PHE A 75 -9.99 6.42 -2.29
C PHE A 75 -10.21 7.29 -3.53
N SER A 76 -10.99 6.84 -4.51
CA SER A 76 -11.27 7.64 -5.71
C SER A 76 -12.03 8.92 -5.38
N ASP A 77 -13.02 8.86 -4.49
CA ASP A 77 -13.79 10.02 -4.06
C ASP A 77 -12.94 10.98 -3.23
N ALA A 78 -12.15 10.45 -2.29
CA ALA A 78 -11.18 11.23 -1.50
C ALA A 78 -10.21 12.01 -2.41
N SER A 79 -9.66 11.32 -3.42
CA SER A 79 -8.78 11.93 -4.42
C SER A 79 -9.45 13.10 -5.14
N GLY A 80 -10.72 12.92 -5.58
CA GLY A 80 -11.47 13.96 -6.26
C GLY A 80 -11.68 15.21 -5.40
N HIS A 81 -11.95 15.03 -4.11
CA HIS A 81 -12.06 16.15 -3.18
C HIS A 81 -10.74 16.87 -2.93
N TYR A 82 -9.64 16.14 -2.73
CA TYR A 82 -8.33 16.79 -2.60
C TYR A 82 -7.93 17.55 -3.88
N ALA A 83 -8.23 17.01 -5.07
CA ALA A 83 -7.99 17.70 -6.33
C ALA A 83 -8.72 19.06 -6.38
N ARG A 84 -9.99 19.11 -5.95
CA ARG A 84 -10.75 20.36 -5.87
C ARG A 84 -10.11 21.38 -4.92
N VAL A 85 -9.53 20.92 -3.79
CA VAL A 85 -8.78 21.81 -2.88
C VAL A 85 -7.56 22.42 -3.57
N LEU A 86 -6.83 21.61 -4.34
CA LEU A 86 -5.66 22.06 -5.09
C LEU A 86 -6.03 23.04 -6.21
N GLU A 87 -7.14 22.79 -6.92
CA GLU A 87 -7.67 23.68 -7.96
C GLU A 87 -8.09 25.04 -7.40
N LEU A 88 -8.69 25.06 -6.21
CA LEU A 88 -9.08 26.31 -5.54
C LEU A 88 -7.87 27.14 -5.11
N ASN A 89 -6.75 26.50 -4.76
CA ASN A 89 -5.49 27.13 -4.35
C ASN A 89 -5.66 28.18 -3.24
N GLN A 90 -6.37 27.81 -2.15
CA GLN A 90 -6.58 28.64 -0.97
C GLN A 90 -6.03 27.96 0.29
N GLY A 91 -6.82 27.85 1.36
CA GLY A 91 -6.45 27.07 2.55
C GLY A 91 -6.35 25.58 2.25
N PHE A 92 -5.66 24.84 3.11
CA PHE A 92 -5.50 23.37 3.06
C PHE A 92 -4.75 22.81 1.84
N THR A 93 -4.18 23.64 0.97
CA THR A 93 -3.49 23.16 -0.24
C THR A 93 -2.32 22.21 0.08
N ARG A 94 -1.52 22.47 1.12
CA ARG A 94 -0.38 21.60 1.46
C ARG A 94 -0.83 20.25 2.04
N GLU A 95 -1.84 20.29 2.88
CA GLU A 95 -2.44 19.11 3.49
C GLU A 95 -3.11 18.25 2.43
N ALA A 96 -3.91 18.87 1.56
CA ALA A 96 -4.56 18.20 0.42
C ALA A 96 -3.54 17.61 -0.55
N ASP A 97 -2.44 18.31 -0.85
CA ASP A 97 -1.39 17.79 -1.74
C ASP A 97 -0.79 16.48 -1.22
N ARG A 98 -0.46 16.45 0.10
CA ARG A 98 0.06 15.23 0.75
C ARG A 98 -0.94 14.07 0.69
N GLN A 99 -2.20 14.33 1.04
CA GLN A 99 -3.24 13.30 1.05
C GLN A 99 -3.59 12.85 -0.37
N HIS A 100 -3.62 13.77 -1.33
CA HIS A 100 -3.84 13.45 -2.74
C HIS A 100 -2.73 12.54 -3.27
N ALA A 101 -1.47 12.83 -2.97
CA ALA A 101 -0.34 11.99 -3.37
C ALA A 101 -0.45 10.57 -2.79
N LEU A 102 -0.81 10.43 -1.51
CA LEU A 102 -1.04 9.13 -0.88
C LEU A 102 -2.17 8.36 -1.59
N VAL A 103 -3.32 9.00 -1.73
CA VAL A 103 -4.52 8.36 -2.30
C VAL A 103 -4.34 8.01 -3.77
N GLN A 104 -3.65 8.84 -4.55
CA GLN A 104 -3.31 8.55 -5.95
C GLN A 104 -2.50 7.26 -6.08
N LYS A 105 -1.54 6.99 -5.17
CA LYS A 105 -0.81 5.71 -5.15
C LYS A 105 -1.76 4.54 -4.94
N ILE A 106 -2.70 4.66 -3.99
CA ILE A 106 -3.66 3.59 -3.66
C ILE A 106 -4.63 3.36 -4.84
N VAL A 107 -5.18 4.43 -5.43
CA VAL A 107 -6.07 4.35 -6.60
C VAL A 107 -5.36 3.69 -7.78
N ARG A 108 -4.09 4.04 -8.03
CA ARG A 108 -3.27 3.43 -9.10
C ARG A 108 -2.94 1.96 -8.81
N ALA A 109 -2.74 1.61 -7.54
CA ALA A 109 -2.49 0.24 -7.13
C ALA A 109 -3.72 -0.66 -7.30
N GLN A 110 -4.93 -0.10 -7.16
CA GLN A 110 -6.21 -0.81 -7.31
C GLN A 110 -6.33 -2.06 -6.40
N PRO A 111 -6.18 -1.92 -5.06
CA PRO A 111 -6.22 -3.07 -4.15
C PRO A 111 -7.54 -3.84 -4.29
N GLY A 112 -7.43 -5.13 -4.59
CA GLY A 112 -8.56 -6.04 -4.77
C GLY A 112 -9.05 -6.65 -3.47
N SER A 113 -8.15 -7.00 -2.54
CA SER A 113 -8.54 -7.63 -1.27
C SER A 113 -9.02 -6.62 -0.22
N PRO A 114 -9.97 -6.98 0.66
CA PRO A 114 -10.37 -6.15 1.79
C PRO A 114 -9.17 -5.78 2.68
N TYR A 115 -8.30 -6.76 2.97
CA TYR A 115 -7.12 -6.54 3.79
C TYR A 115 -6.12 -5.58 3.13
N ALA A 116 -5.92 -5.67 1.81
CA ALA A 116 -5.11 -4.71 1.06
C ALA A 116 -5.63 -3.27 1.19
N ARG A 117 -6.96 -3.06 1.19
CA ARG A 117 -7.55 -1.75 1.44
C ARG A 117 -7.30 -1.26 2.86
N GLU A 118 -7.27 -2.13 3.86
CA GLU A 118 -6.93 -1.76 5.24
C GLU A 118 -5.46 -1.38 5.39
N VAL A 119 -4.56 -2.21 4.88
CA VAL A 119 -3.10 -1.99 4.98
C VAL A 119 -2.65 -0.77 4.16
N SER A 120 -3.41 -0.35 3.15
CA SER A 120 -3.07 0.80 2.29
C SER A 120 -2.74 2.11 3.05
N LEU A 121 -3.27 2.28 4.27
CA LEU A 121 -3.05 3.47 5.11
C LEU A 121 -2.04 3.23 6.25
N VAL A 122 -1.45 2.04 6.35
CA VAL A 122 -0.43 1.73 7.36
C VAL A 122 0.88 2.39 6.98
N SER A 123 1.48 3.11 7.93
CA SER A 123 2.76 3.81 7.74
C SER A 123 3.97 2.86 7.70
N GLU A 124 3.89 1.73 8.39
CA GLU A 124 4.97 0.76 8.48
C GLU A 124 4.43 -0.67 8.39
N ILE A 125 4.64 -1.33 7.26
CA ILE A 125 4.20 -2.71 7.10
C ILE A 125 4.97 -3.66 8.04
N SER A 126 4.24 -4.62 8.59
CA SER A 126 4.79 -5.76 9.30
C SER A 126 5.15 -6.90 8.34
N ARG A 127 5.89 -7.90 8.84
CA ARG A 127 6.13 -9.17 8.14
C ARG A 127 4.83 -9.89 7.83
N ALA A 128 3.87 -9.87 8.75
CA ALA A 128 2.57 -10.46 8.54
C ALA A 128 1.78 -9.72 7.45
N ASP A 129 1.77 -8.39 7.47
CA ASP A 129 1.06 -7.57 6.48
C ASP A 129 1.58 -7.89 5.06
N LEU A 130 2.92 -7.93 4.90
CA LEU A 130 3.51 -8.27 3.61
C LEU A 130 3.19 -9.70 3.18
N SER A 131 3.17 -10.66 4.11
CA SER A 131 2.79 -12.04 3.79
C SER A 131 1.37 -12.09 3.21
N ALA A 132 0.40 -11.48 3.90
CA ALA A 132 -0.97 -11.41 3.42
C ALA A 132 -1.08 -10.68 2.07
N LEU A 133 -0.38 -9.56 1.87
CA LEU A 133 -0.37 -8.88 0.57
C LEU A 133 0.24 -9.73 -0.56
N LEU A 134 1.26 -10.55 -0.28
CA LEU A 134 1.86 -11.44 -1.27
C LEU A 134 0.91 -12.59 -1.66
N ILE A 135 0.13 -13.11 -0.71
CA ILE A 135 -0.81 -14.20 -0.95
C ILE A 135 -2.12 -13.69 -1.56
N GLU A 136 -2.81 -12.77 -0.89
CA GLU A 136 -4.15 -12.33 -1.27
C GLU A 136 -4.16 -11.40 -2.48
N GLU A 137 -3.28 -10.40 -2.50
CA GLU A 137 -3.31 -9.32 -3.50
C GLU A 137 -2.40 -9.67 -4.69
N PHE A 138 -1.16 -10.05 -4.40
CA PHE A 138 -0.18 -10.36 -5.44
C PHE A 138 -0.38 -11.75 -6.06
N GLN A 139 -1.06 -12.66 -5.34
CA GLN A 139 -1.34 -14.03 -5.77
C GLN A 139 -0.06 -14.80 -6.11
N LEU A 140 0.94 -14.71 -5.23
CA LEU A 140 2.30 -15.21 -5.46
C LEU A 140 2.33 -16.70 -5.82
N GLU A 141 1.47 -17.52 -5.21
CA GLU A 141 1.36 -18.94 -5.54
C GLU A 141 1.12 -19.19 -7.03
N ASN A 142 0.17 -18.46 -7.60
CA ASN A 142 -0.19 -18.57 -9.02
C ASN A 142 0.98 -18.12 -9.91
N LEU A 143 1.73 -17.10 -9.49
CA LEU A 143 2.89 -16.61 -10.22
C LEU A 143 4.04 -17.61 -10.19
N TYR A 144 4.34 -18.20 -9.04
CA TYR A 144 5.37 -19.23 -8.93
C TYR A 144 5.02 -20.49 -9.73
N GLN A 145 3.75 -20.89 -9.76
CA GLN A 145 3.30 -22.00 -10.61
C GLN A 145 3.45 -21.71 -12.10
N ARG A 146 3.19 -20.48 -12.54
CA ARG A 146 3.31 -20.04 -13.95
C ARG A 146 4.75 -19.82 -14.40
N GLY A 147 5.62 -19.33 -13.51
CA GLY A 147 7.05 -19.10 -13.78
C GLY A 147 7.86 -20.37 -14.01
N VAL A 148 7.29 -21.55 -13.74
CA VAL A 148 7.92 -22.85 -14.03
C VAL A 148 7.94 -23.11 -15.53
N LYS A 149 8.97 -22.64 -16.23
CA LYS A 149 9.36 -23.25 -17.51
C LYS A 149 9.82 -24.69 -17.24
N LYS A 150 9.41 -25.65 -18.06
CA LYS A 150 10.01 -27.00 -18.05
C LYS A 150 11.50 -26.81 -18.33
N ASP A 151 12.37 -27.26 -17.43
CA ASP A 151 13.79 -27.36 -17.72
C ASP A 151 14.02 -28.41 -18.82
N ALA A 152 15.18 -28.35 -19.49
CA ALA A 152 15.58 -29.31 -20.52
C ALA A 152 15.69 -30.77 -20.00
N SER A 153 15.56 -30.96 -18.68
CA SER A 153 15.61 -32.24 -17.97
C SER A 153 14.22 -32.79 -17.62
N GLY A 154 13.13 -32.07 -17.92
CA GLY A 154 11.75 -32.48 -17.62
C GLY A 154 11.36 -32.43 -16.14
N LYS A 155 12.20 -31.91 -15.25
CA LYS A 155 11.91 -31.69 -13.83
C LYS A 155 11.26 -30.32 -13.63
N LYS A 156 9.94 -30.32 -13.52
CA LYS A 156 9.17 -29.16 -13.04
C LYS A 156 9.67 -28.75 -11.65
N PHE A 157 9.85 -27.45 -11.40
CA PHE A 157 9.74 -26.92 -10.05
C PHE A 157 8.40 -27.40 -9.49
N LYS A 158 8.45 -28.31 -8.52
CA LYS A 158 7.26 -28.74 -7.78
C LYS A 158 7.05 -27.69 -6.71
N SER A 159 6.10 -26.78 -6.96
CA SER A 159 5.54 -25.98 -5.87
C SER A 159 5.15 -26.94 -4.73
N PRO A 160 5.48 -26.67 -3.47
CA PRO A 160 5.09 -27.51 -2.34
C PRO A 160 3.57 -27.69 -2.21
N VAL A 161 2.81 -26.87 -2.94
CA VAL A 161 1.35 -26.86 -3.03
C VAL A 161 0.84 -28.14 -3.72
N LYS A 162 0.93 -29.28 -3.02
CA LYS A 162 -0.13 -30.27 -3.13
C LYS A 162 -1.35 -29.64 -2.46
N LYS A 163 -2.46 -29.60 -3.20
CA LYS A 163 -3.78 -29.15 -2.73
C LYS A 163 -4.01 -29.59 -1.28
N PHE A 164 -4.51 -28.66 -0.46
CA PHE A 164 -4.91 -28.87 0.92
C PHE A 164 -5.82 -30.10 1.05
N GLU A 165 -5.23 -31.23 1.42
CA GLU A 165 -5.87 -32.23 2.25
C GLU A 165 -5.14 -32.16 3.58
N THR A 166 -5.85 -31.81 4.65
CA THR A 166 -5.37 -31.81 6.03
C THR A 166 -5.05 -33.24 6.46
N THR A 167 -3.96 -33.81 5.94
CA THR A 167 -3.32 -34.95 6.58
C THR A 167 -2.36 -34.40 7.62
N GLN A 168 -2.77 -34.49 8.88
CA GLN A 168 -1.90 -34.32 10.04
C GLN A 168 -0.69 -35.24 9.90
N THR A 169 0.37 -34.73 9.30
CA THR A 169 1.70 -35.29 9.44
C THR A 169 2.41 -34.36 10.40
N ASN A 170 2.89 -34.90 11.51
CA ASN A 170 3.72 -34.20 12.51
C ASN A 170 5.02 -33.70 11.85
N LYS A 171 4.94 -32.69 10.99
CA LYS A 171 6.05 -31.81 10.68
C LYS A 171 6.10 -30.80 11.82
N LEU A 172 7.30 -30.54 12.35
CA LEU A 172 7.51 -29.36 13.17
C LEU A 172 6.92 -28.14 12.44
N ALA A 173 6.20 -27.30 13.17
CA ALA A 173 5.69 -26.05 12.63
C ALA A 173 6.86 -25.22 12.11
N ASP A 174 6.73 -24.67 10.89
CA ASP A 174 7.78 -23.84 10.29
C ASP A 174 7.99 -22.55 11.11
N ALA A 175 6.95 -22.08 11.82
CA ALA A 175 7.02 -21.02 12.82
C ALA A 175 6.13 -21.34 14.04
N THR A 176 6.56 -20.92 15.23
CA THR A 176 5.94 -21.27 16.53
C THR A 176 5.27 -20.08 17.23
N ASP A 177 5.50 -18.86 16.77
CA ASP A 177 5.00 -17.60 17.34
C ASP A 177 3.84 -16.98 16.55
N ILE A 178 3.13 -17.80 15.76
CA ILE A 178 2.06 -17.35 14.85
C ILE A 178 0.71 -18.02 15.10
N GLU A 179 0.59 -18.92 16.09
CA GLU A 179 -0.59 -19.75 16.32
C GLU A 179 -1.88 -18.93 16.50
N ASP A 180 -1.81 -17.87 17.29
CA ASP A 180 -2.93 -16.95 17.56
C ASP A 180 -2.99 -15.73 16.61
N HIS A 181 -2.13 -15.68 15.58
CA HIS A 181 -2.07 -14.53 14.68
C HIS A 181 -3.19 -14.57 13.64
N PRO A 182 -3.93 -13.48 13.38
CA PRO A 182 -5.05 -13.48 12.42
C PRO A 182 -4.61 -13.81 10.99
N LEU A 183 -3.38 -13.47 10.62
CA LEU A 183 -2.77 -13.78 9.32
C LEU A 183 -1.95 -15.08 9.31
N ARG A 184 -2.20 -16.02 10.23
CA ARG A 184 -1.42 -17.26 10.34
C ARG A 184 -1.36 -18.02 9.02
N GLU A 185 -2.50 -18.17 8.35
CA GLU A 185 -2.60 -18.93 7.10
C GLU A 185 -1.72 -18.32 6.00
N ASP A 186 -1.75 -17.00 5.82
CA ASP A 186 -0.90 -16.31 4.85
C ASP A 186 0.60 -16.47 5.17
N ILE A 187 0.95 -16.38 6.45
CA ILE A 187 2.33 -16.57 6.90
C ILE A 187 2.80 -18.00 6.59
N GLU A 188 1.98 -19.01 6.91
CA GLU A 188 2.29 -20.42 6.62
C GLU A 188 2.48 -20.64 5.11
N LEU A 189 1.66 -20.05 4.26
CA LEU A 189 1.79 -20.15 2.80
C LEU A 189 3.08 -19.49 2.31
N VAL A 190 3.42 -18.30 2.79
CA VAL A 190 4.67 -17.62 2.41
C VAL A 190 5.91 -18.41 2.84
N LEU A 191 5.90 -19.00 4.03
CA LEU A 191 6.97 -19.88 4.50
C LEU A 191 7.15 -21.08 3.56
N GLN A 192 6.05 -21.70 3.13
CA GLN A 192 6.09 -22.80 2.16
C GLN A 192 6.64 -22.36 0.80
N LEU A 193 6.31 -21.15 0.35
CA LEU A 193 6.84 -20.57 -0.90
C LEU A 193 8.30 -20.16 -0.80
N LYS A 194 8.88 -20.16 0.41
CA LYS A 194 10.29 -19.81 0.69
C LYS A 194 10.67 -18.46 0.11
N VAL A 195 9.84 -17.45 0.35
CA VAL A 195 10.12 -16.07 -0.05
C VAL A 195 11.29 -15.55 0.76
N ARG A 196 12.34 -15.09 0.08
CA ARG A 196 13.54 -14.59 0.74
C ARG A 196 13.19 -13.44 1.67
N GLY A 197 13.67 -13.47 2.90
CA GLY A 197 13.42 -12.44 3.91
C GLY A 197 12.14 -12.65 4.70
N LEU A 198 11.28 -13.62 4.34
CA LEU A 198 10.10 -14.03 5.10
C LEU A 198 10.26 -15.46 5.62
N GLU A 199 11.48 -15.89 5.92
CA GLU A 199 11.76 -17.14 6.61
C GLU A 199 11.63 -16.98 8.13
N ALA A 200 11.30 -18.06 8.84
CA ALA A 200 11.50 -18.15 10.27
C ALA A 200 13.00 -18.24 10.60
N ASN A 201 13.39 -17.76 11.78
CA ASN A 201 14.76 -17.87 12.26
C ASN A 201 15.11 -19.33 12.65
N PRO A 202 16.37 -19.64 13.01
CA PRO A 202 16.75 -20.99 13.44
C PRO A 202 16.02 -21.52 14.69
N GLN A 203 15.34 -20.65 15.44
CA GLN A 203 14.50 -21.01 16.59
C GLN A 203 13.02 -21.20 16.21
N HIS A 204 12.69 -21.24 14.91
CA HIS A 204 11.31 -21.32 14.42
C HIS A 204 10.43 -20.15 14.87
N LEU A 205 11.01 -18.94 14.93
CA LEU A 205 10.27 -17.70 15.19
C LEU A 205 10.20 -16.86 13.92
N PHE A 206 8.99 -16.45 13.55
CA PHE A 206 8.71 -15.64 12.37
C PHE A 206 8.69 -14.14 12.67
N PHE A 207 8.35 -13.73 13.88
CA PHE A 207 8.19 -12.33 14.31
C PHE A 207 7.17 -11.56 13.45
N PRO A 208 5.88 -11.93 13.45
CA PRO A 208 4.87 -11.39 12.54
C PRO A 208 4.76 -9.86 12.58
N ASN A 209 4.89 -9.27 13.78
CA ASN A 209 4.78 -7.82 13.99
C ASN A 209 6.06 -7.03 13.70
N ARG A 210 7.17 -7.68 13.34
CA ARG A 210 8.42 -6.97 13.03
C ARG A 210 8.21 -6.14 11.76
N ARG A 211 8.63 -4.88 11.81
CA ARG A 211 8.59 -3.98 10.65
C ARG A 211 9.62 -4.40 9.60
N ILE A 212 9.30 -4.11 8.35
CA ILE A 212 10.15 -4.36 7.20
C ILE A 212 10.80 -3.06 6.76
N THR A 213 12.12 -3.09 6.60
CA THR A 213 12.88 -1.96 6.03
C THR A 213 12.81 -1.95 4.51
N ARG A 214 13.02 -0.80 3.88
CA ARG A 214 13.04 -0.67 2.43
C ARG A 214 14.09 -1.56 1.77
N ALA A 215 15.25 -1.73 2.40
CA ALA A 215 16.30 -2.65 1.95
C ALA A 215 15.83 -4.12 1.94
N GLU A 216 15.18 -4.57 3.00
CA GLU A 216 14.62 -5.92 3.08
C GLU A 216 13.51 -6.14 2.05
N TYR A 217 12.64 -5.16 1.88
CA TYR A 217 11.57 -5.22 0.89
C TYR A 217 12.11 -5.31 -0.54
N ALA A 218 13.15 -4.54 -0.87
CA ALA A 218 13.81 -4.64 -2.17
C ALA A 218 14.36 -6.05 -2.42
N MET A 219 14.99 -6.66 -1.42
CA MET A 219 15.52 -8.02 -1.53
C MET A 219 14.43 -9.06 -1.78
N MET A 220 13.27 -8.91 -1.13
CA MET A 220 12.10 -9.78 -1.33
C MET A 220 11.56 -9.66 -2.77
N LEU A 221 11.35 -8.44 -3.26
CA LEU A 221 10.83 -8.21 -4.61
C LEU A 221 11.79 -8.68 -5.71
N GLU A 222 13.10 -8.52 -5.52
CA GLU A 222 14.10 -9.04 -6.46
C GLU A 222 14.08 -10.58 -6.50
N ASP A 223 14.02 -11.24 -5.35
CA ASP A 223 13.91 -12.70 -5.27
C ASP A 223 12.68 -13.22 -6.02
N ILE A 224 11.52 -12.57 -5.81
CA ILE A 224 10.29 -12.88 -6.55
C ILE A 224 10.50 -12.68 -8.06
N LEU A 225 11.07 -11.54 -8.47
CA LEU A 225 11.33 -11.23 -9.86
C LEU A 225 12.22 -12.30 -10.52
N ILE A 226 13.31 -12.70 -9.86
CA ILE A 226 14.23 -13.76 -10.33
C ILE A 226 13.50 -15.10 -10.43
N LYS A 227 12.74 -15.48 -9.39
CA LYS A 227 12.02 -16.76 -9.37
C LYS A 227 10.95 -16.84 -10.45
N VAL A 228 10.23 -15.76 -10.74
CA VAL A 228 9.19 -15.77 -11.78
C VAL A 228 9.79 -15.70 -13.18
N THR A 229 10.81 -14.87 -13.39
CA THR A 229 11.44 -14.69 -14.72
C THR A 229 12.44 -15.79 -15.08
N GLN A 230 12.96 -16.51 -14.08
CA GLN A 230 14.08 -17.45 -14.19
C GLN A 230 15.39 -16.81 -14.68
N ASP A 231 15.51 -15.48 -14.60
CA ASP A 231 16.72 -14.75 -14.96
C ASP A 231 17.65 -14.58 -13.76
N LYS A 232 18.58 -15.53 -13.60
CA LYS A 232 19.60 -15.49 -12.53
C LYS A 232 20.58 -14.33 -12.69
N GLY A 233 20.75 -13.80 -13.90
CA GLY A 233 21.65 -12.68 -14.19
C GLY A 233 21.25 -11.40 -13.47
N LEU A 234 19.97 -11.28 -13.08
CA LEU A 234 19.49 -10.15 -12.30
C LEU A 234 20.20 -10.04 -10.94
N SER A 235 20.54 -11.15 -10.29
CA SER A 235 21.17 -11.16 -8.96
C SER A 235 22.56 -10.51 -8.89
N THR A 236 23.20 -10.31 -10.04
CA THR A 236 24.55 -9.72 -10.14
C THR A 236 24.62 -8.59 -11.17
N ARG A 237 23.47 -8.13 -11.68
CA ARG A 237 23.40 -7.23 -12.83
C ARG A 237 24.16 -5.92 -12.64
N PHE A 238 24.17 -5.39 -11.42
CA PHE A 238 24.80 -4.12 -11.08
C PHE A 238 26.02 -4.29 -10.17
N LEU A 239 26.51 -5.51 -9.99
CA LEU A 239 27.68 -5.77 -9.14
C LEU A 239 28.91 -5.04 -9.70
N GLY A 240 29.55 -4.21 -8.87
CA GLY A 240 30.70 -3.40 -9.26
C GLY A 240 30.36 -2.01 -9.80
N ASP A 241 29.09 -1.71 -10.09
CA ASP A 241 28.68 -0.38 -10.51
C ASP A 241 28.73 0.62 -9.35
N ARG A 242 29.05 1.87 -9.68
CA ARG A 242 28.93 2.97 -8.71
C ARG A 242 27.47 3.20 -8.33
N SER A 243 27.24 3.34 -7.02
CA SER A 243 25.93 3.67 -6.48
C SER A 243 25.46 5.05 -6.97
N PRO A 244 24.21 5.16 -7.44
CA PRO A 244 23.62 6.44 -7.79
C PRO A 244 23.08 7.17 -6.56
N TRP A 245 23.07 6.51 -5.39
CA TRP A 245 22.53 7.07 -4.15
C TRP A 245 23.63 7.44 -3.17
N SER A 246 23.42 8.56 -2.47
CA SER A 246 24.33 9.10 -1.47
C SER A 246 24.37 8.26 -0.19
N ASP A 247 23.30 7.53 0.11
CA ASP A 247 23.09 6.74 1.33
C ASP A 247 23.23 5.22 1.14
N VAL A 248 23.62 4.76 -0.06
CA VAL A 248 23.82 3.33 -0.36
C VAL A 248 25.22 3.10 -0.89
N ARG A 249 25.97 2.21 -0.22
CA ARG A 249 27.25 1.72 -0.74
C ARG A 249 27.02 0.67 -1.83
N SER A 250 27.86 0.67 -2.86
CA SER A 250 27.80 -0.31 -3.95
C SER A 250 28.02 -1.77 -3.51
N ASP A 251 28.59 -2.01 -2.34
CA ASP A 251 28.82 -3.34 -1.77
C ASP A 251 27.79 -3.72 -0.69
N ALA A 252 26.77 -2.89 -0.46
CA ALA A 252 25.68 -3.23 0.46
C ALA A 252 24.93 -4.47 -0.05
N TYR A 253 24.52 -5.35 0.87
CA TYR A 253 23.89 -6.64 0.53
C TYR A 253 22.60 -6.51 -0.29
N TYR A 254 21.94 -5.35 -0.23
CA TYR A 254 20.71 -5.01 -0.93
C TYR A 254 20.91 -4.09 -2.14
N TYR A 255 22.14 -3.65 -2.42
CA TYR A 255 22.43 -2.67 -3.48
C TYR A 255 21.92 -3.14 -4.84
N ASN A 256 22.20 -4.39 -5.20
CA ASN A 256 21.80 -4.96 -6.48
C ASN A 256 20.26 -5.00 -6.62
N ALA A 257 19.55 -5.43 -5.58
CA ALA A 257 18.09 -5.45 -5.55
C ALA A 257 17.49 -4.04 -5.68
N ALA A 258 18.01 -3.08 -4.90
CA ALA A 258 17.59 -1.69 -4.98
C ALA A 258 17.81 -1.13 -6.40
N ARG A 259 18.98 -1.36 -7.02
CA ARG A 259 19.28 -0.95 -8.40
C ARG A 259 18.36 -1.59 -9.42
N THR A 260 18.12 -2.89 -9.32
CA THR A 260 17.23 -3.62 -10.22
C THR A 260 15.82 -3.05 -10.16
N LEU A 261 15.24 -2.89 -8.98
CA LEU A 261 13.84 -2.49 -8.84
C LEU A 261 13.61 -1.01 -9.17
N THR A 262 14.54 -0.12 -8.82
CA THR A 262 14.45 1.31 -9.16
C THR A 262 14.68 1.56 -10.64
N SER A 263 15.64 0.88 -11.28
CA SER A 263 15.88 1.01 -12.73
C SER A 263 14.71 0.53 -13.59
N ARG A 264 13.88 -0.37 -13.04
CA ARG A 264 12.64 -0.87 -13.67
C ARG A 264 11.39 -0.08 -13.27
N GLY A 265 11.54 0.95 -12.43
CA GLY A 265 10.41 1.74 -11.94
C GLY A 265 9.43 0.97 -11.05
N ILE A 266 9.87 -0.15 -10.44
CA ILE A 266 9.05 -0.95 -9.51
C ILE A 266 9.09 -0.34 -8.11
N LEU A 267 10.26 0.14 -7.68
CA LEU A 267 10.43 0.88 -6.43
C LEU A 267 10.87 2.32 -6.73
N GLU A 268 10.25 3.27 -6.05
CA GLU A 268 10.69 4.66 -6.05
C GLU A 268 11.85 4.86 -5.06
N VAL A 269 12.62 5.92 -5.24
CA VAL A 269 13.66 6.33 -4.27
C VAL A 269 13.03 7.19 -3.18
N ARG A 270 13.55 7.16 -1.96
CA ARG A 270 13.08 8.02 -0.86
C ARG A 270 13.09 9.49 -1.25
N ASN A 271 14.19 9.94 -1.84
CA ASN A 271 14.36 11.33 -2.26
C ASN A 271 15.14 11.42 -3.56
N SER A 272 14.45 11.71 -4.66
CA SER A 272 15.08 11.85 -5.98
C SER A 272 15.98 13.08 -6.08
N ILE A 273 15.67 14.16 -5.36
CA ILE A 273 16.44 15.41 -5.38
C ILE A 273 17.79 15.22 -4.68
N ARG A 274 17.80 14.51 -3.55
CA ARG A 274 19.03 14.22 -2.78
C ARG A 274 19.75 12.96 -3.22
N GLY A 275 19.14 12.18 -4.11
CA GLY A 275 19.63 10.87 -4.49
C GLY A 275 19.71 9.93 -3.29
N GLU A 276 18.66 9.84 -2.49
CA GLU A 276 18.60 8.95 -1.31
C GLU A 276 17.64 7.78 -1.60
N PHE A 277 18.10 6.56 -1.35
CA PHE A 277 17.27 5.37 -1.44
C PHE A 277 16.41 5.17 -0.18
N GLY A 278 16.96 5.45 1.00
CA GLY A 278 16.33 5.24 2.31
C GLY A 278 16.30 3.76 2.73
N PRO A 279 17.44 3.07 2.88
CA PRO A 279 17.47 1.63 3.11
C PRO A 279 16.79 1.19 4.41
N ASP A 280 16.97 1.96 5.49
CA ASP A 280 16.44 1.66 6.83
C ASP A 280 15.01 2.21 7.05
N ASP A 281 14.46 2.92 6.06
CA ASP A 281 13.13 3.50 6.19
C ASP A 281 12.06 2.42 6.22
N PRO A 282 10.95 2.66 6.95
CA PRO A 282 9.79 1.80 6.84
C PRO A 282 9.18 1.89 5.45
N VAL A 283 8.52 0.82 5.05
CA VAL A 283 7.73 0.79 3.82
C VAL A 283 6.26 1.02 4.16
N HIS A 284 5.65 2.00 3.50
CA HIS A 284 4.24 2.34 3.70
C HIS A 284 3.35 1.39 2.88
N GLY A 285 2.15 1.08 3.37
CA GLY A 285 1.25 0.15 2.71
C GLY A 285 0.87 0.58 1.28
N ALA A 286 0.58 1.87 1.06
CA ALA A 286 0.34 2.43 -0.27
C ALA A 286 1.51 2.21 -1.24
N ASP A 287 2.75 2.33 -0.76
CA ASP A 287 3.95 2.08 -1.57
C ASP A 287 4.05 0.59 -1.94
N VAL A 288 3.80 -0.32 -0.99
CA VAL A 288 3.79 -1.77 -1.24
C VAL A 288 2.77 -2.14 -2.31
N LEU A 289 1.54 -1.65 -2.17
CA LEU A 289 0.47 -1.96 -3.11
C LEU A 289 0.84 -1.49 -4.52
N LEU A 290 1.38 -0.27 -4.63
CA LEU A 290 1.81 0.27 -5.91
C LEU A 290 2.99 -0.53 -6.50
N SER A 291 4.02 -0.84 -5.71
CA SER A 291 5.15 -1.61 -6.20
C SER A 291 4.79 -3.05 -6.57
N LEU A 292 3.89 -3.69 -5.83
CA LEU A 292 3.35 -5.02 -6.19
C LEU A 292 2.54 -4.94 -7.49
N ARG A 293 1.75 -3.88 -7.70
CA ARG A 293 1.02 -3.67 -8.96
C ARG A 293 1.98 -3.52 -10.14
N LEU A 294 3.02 -2.71 -9.99
CA LEU A 294 4.05 -2.46 -11.00
C LEU A 294 4.87 -3.71 -11.29
N LEU A 295 5.26 -4.47 -10.26
CA LEU A 295 5.92 -5.76 -10.41
C LEU A 295 5.01 -6.76 -11.16
N LYS A 296 3.71 -6.81 -10.83
CA LYS A 296 2.76 -7.69 -11.52
C LYS A 296 2.66 -7.35 -13.01
N ASP A 297 2.68 -6.07 -13.37
CA ASP A 297 2.65 -5.62 -14.77
C ASP A 297 3.97 -5.89 -15.50
N GLU A 298 5.11 -5.68 -14.84
CA GLU A 298 6.43 -6.09 -15.35
C GLU A 298 6.44 -7.59 -15.65
N LEU A 299 5.99 -8.43 -14.72
CA LEU A 299 5.95 -9.89 -14.88
C LEU A 299 5.03 -10.34 -16.02
N LYS A 300 3.92 -9.64 -16.28
CA LYS A 300 3.04 -9.95 -17.43
C LYS A 300 3.75 -9.78 -18.77
N SER A 301 4.69 -8.85 -18.88
CA SER A 301 5.46 -8.64 -20.11
C SER A 301 6.28 -9.89 -20.48
N TYR A 302 6.78 -10.60 -19.48
CA TYR A 302 7.57 -11.83 -19.65
C TYR A 302 6.73 -13.06 -20.02
N VAL A 303 5.44 -13.10 -19.64
CA VAL A 303 4.53 -14.21 -19.95
C VAL A 303 3.91 -14.09 -21.34
N ARG A 304 3.71 -12.87 -21.85
CA ARG A 304 3.15 -12.63 -23.19
C ARG A 304 4.18 -12.73 -24.32
N GLY A 305 5.47 -12.68 -24.00
CA GLY A 305 6.58 -12.75 -24.95
C GLY A 305 7.11 -14.16 -25.24
N SER A 306 6.40 -15.21 -24.82
CA SER A 306 6.77 -16.62 -25.01
C SER A 306 5.67 -17.43 -25.69
#